data_AF-A0A7V9MTJ6-F1
#
_entry.id   AF-A0A7V9MTJ6-F1
#
_cell.length_a   1.000
_cell.length_b   1.000
_cell.length_c   1.000
_cell.angle_alpha   90.00
_cell.angle_beta   90.00
_cell.angle_gamma   90.00
#
_symmetry.space_group_name_H-M   'P 1'
#
loop_
_entity.id
_entity.type
_entity.pdbx_description
1 polymer ?
#
loop_
_entity_poly.entity_id
_entity_poly.type
_entity_poly.pdbx_seq_one_letter_code
_entity_poly.pdbx_strand_id
1 'polypeptide(L)'
;MRGYPTATDAFLLVDYPGYGKCQGYATIASTRASTEAAVEALARRIGVSQDELEPKLCAIGHSLGAAVALDFAARHRVSRAVLIAPFTTLREESARVVGGPLSHLLIENYDNRARLTELTMRNSHARIGIFHGINDGVIPVQMGCELSGLSPQIDFFPIAGVGHVTVFDIAHDRIIEWMSR
;
A
#
# COMPACT_ATOMS: atom_id res chain seq x y z
N MET A 1 15.55 15.02 -14.50
CA MET A 1 14.53 14.71 -13.48
C MET A 1 13.17 15.09 -14.04
N ARG A 2 12.30 14.12 -14.32
CA ARG A 2 10.87 14.41 -14.53
C ARG A 2 10.29 14.70 -13.14
N GLY A 3 9.87 15.94 -12.91
CA GLY A 3 9.36 16.36 -11.60
C GLY A 3 8.03 15.68 -11.31
N TYR A 4 7.96 14.98 -10.17
CA TYR A 4 6.73 14.55 -9.53
C TYR A 4 6.60 15.29 -8.19
N PRO A 5 5.41 15.70 -7.75
CA PRO A 5 4.12 15.53 -8.43
C PRO A 5 4.04 16.30 -9.75
N THR A 6 3.27 15.79 -10.71
CA THR A 6 2.88 16.62 -11.86
C THR A 6 2.04 17.80 -11.37
N ALA A 7 1.91 18.89 -12.15
CA ALA A 7 1.11 20.05 -11.75
C ALA A 7 -0.38 19.75 -11.48
N THR A 8 -0.82 18.52 -11.73
CA THR A 8 -2.20 18.04 -11.58
C THR A 8 -2.39 17.02 -10.44
N ASP A 9 -1.32 16.57 -9.79
CA ASP A 9 -1.40 15.60 -8.69
C ASP A 9 -1.35 16.29 -7.31
N ALA A 10 -2.07 15.74 -6.34
CA ALA A 10 -2.04 16.19 -4.95
C ALA A 10 -1.87 14.99 -4.02
N PHE A 11 -1.20 15.21 -2.89
CA PHE A 11 -1.02 14.18 -1.85
C PHE A 11 -2.01 14.39 -0.71
N LEU A 12 -2.72 13.32 -0.36
CA LEU A 12 -3.44 13.21 0.90
C LEU A 12 -2.63 12.30 1.83
N LEU A 13 -2.01 12.88 2.84
CA LEU A 13 -1.26 12.14 3.86
C LEU A 13 -2.14 11.98 5.10
N VAL A 14 -2.22 10.76 5.63
CA VAL A 14 -3.11 10.41 6.74
C VAL A 14 -2.30 9.76 7.85
N ASP A 15 -2.34 10.34 9.05
CA ASP A 15 -1.82 9.69 10.26
C ASP A 15 -2.79 8.58 10.70
N TYR A 16 -2.27 7.38 10.94
CA TYR A 16 -3.06 6.28 11.51
C TYR A 16 -3.28 6.50 13.02
N PRO A 17 -4.42 6.09 13.59
CA PRO A 17 -4.64 6.17 15.03
C PRO A 17 -3.50 5.57 15.84
N GLY A 18 -2.99 6.28 16.84
CA GLY A 18 -1.82 5.87 17.63
C GLY A 18 -0.45 6.23 17.02
N TYR A 19 -0.42 6.79 15.82
CA TYR A 19 0.77 7.36 15.18
C TYR A 19 0.68 8.88 15.09
N GLY A 20 1.84 9.54 15.08
CA GLY A 20 1.92 10.99 14.91
C GLY A 20 1.10 11.75 15.96
N LYS A 21 0.18 12.60 15.49
CA LYS A 21 -0.75 13.33 16.38
C LYS A 21 -2.14 12.68 16.46
N CYS A 22 -2.36 11.56 15.78
CA CYS A 22 -3.64 10.87 15.74
C CYS A 22 -3.80 10.01 16.99
N GLN A 23 -4.79 10.33 17.83
CA GLN A 23 -5.02 9.63 19.09
C GLN A 23 -5.64 8.24 18.85
N GLY A 24 -5.53 7.35 19.84
CA GLY A 24 -6.12 6.00 19.81
C GLY A 24 -5.12 4.91 19.52
N TYR A 25 -5.61 3.78 19.00
CA TYR A 25 -4.82 2.59 18.67
C TYR A 25 -5.00 2.21 17.21
N ALA A 26 -3.92 1.82 16.54
CA ALA A 26 -3.92 1.38 15.15
C ALA A 26 -4.46 -0.05 15.03
N THR A 27 -5.79 -0.20 15.01
CA THR A 27 -6.44 -1.42 14.56
C THR A 27 -6.76 -1.31 13.07
N ILE A 28 -7.03 -2.42 12.39
CA ILE A 28 -7.48 -2.37 10.99
C ILE A 28 -8.75 -1.52 10.90
N ALA A 29 -9.68 -1.70 11.84
CA ALA A 29 -10.94 -0.96 11.87
C ALA A 29 -10.75 0.55 12.06
N SER A 30 -9.90 0.98 13.02
CA SER A 30 -9.67 2.41 13.28
C SER A 30 -8.88 3.08 12.15
N THR A 31 -7.94 2.34 11.55
CA THR A 31 -7.18 2.80 10.39
C THR A 31 -8.11 3.01 9.19
N ARG A 32 -8.99 2.05 8.89
CA ARG A 32 -10.04 2.19 7.86
C ARG A 32 -10.88 3.43 8.09
N ALA A 33 -11.44 3.57 9.29
CA ALA A 33 -12.29 4.72 9.63
C ALA A 33 -11.57 6.07 9.41
N SER A 34 -10.28 6.14 9.75
CA SER A 34 -9.47 7.34 9.53
C SER A 34 -9.23 7.62 8.05
N THR A 35 -8.93 6.59 7.25
CA THR A 35 -8.76 6.74 5.79
C THR A 35 -10.07 7.15 5.10
N GLU A 36 -11.21 6.59 5.51
CA GLU A 36 -12.54 6.97 4.99
C GLU A 36 -12.82 8.45 5.26
N ALA A 37 -12.66 8.87 6.52
CA ALA A 37 -12.91 10.25 6.92
C ALA A 37 -12.00 11.24 6.17
N ALA A 38 -10.75 10.86 5.90
CA ALA A 38 -9.83 11.69 5.15
C ALA A 38 -10.26 11.87 3.68
N VAL A 39 -10.67 10.80 3.01
CA VAL A 39 -11.14 10.84 1.61
C VAL A 39 -12.45 11.61 1.51
N GLU A 40 -13.38 11.39 2.44
CA GLU A 40 -14.62 12.14 2.50
C GLU A 40 -14.37 13.65 2.73
N ALA A 41 -13.46 13.99 3.63
CA ALA A 41 -13.07 15.38 3.87
C ALA A 41 -12.43 16.02 2.63
N LEU A 42 -11.60 15.28 1.88
CA LEU A 42 -11.04 15.73 0.61
C LEU A 42 -12.12 15.97 -0.43
N ALA A 43 -13.05 15.02 -0.61
CA ALA A 43 -14.16 15.14 -1.57
C ALA A 43 -15.00 16.39 -1.29
N ARG A 44 -15.36 16.62 -0.01
CA ARG A 44 -16.06 17.85 0.42
C ARG A 44 -15.25 19.11 0.15
N ARG A 45 -13.93 19.08 0.42
CA ARG A 45 -13.04 20.24 0.23
C ARG A 45 -12.95 20.69 -1.22
N ILE A 46 -12.94 19.74 -2.16
CA ILE A 46 -12.81 20.04 -3.60
C ILE A 46 -14.16 20.08 -4.33
N GLY A 47 -15.28 19.85 -3.62
CA GLY A 47 -16.63 19.99 -4.15
C GLY A 47 -17.06 18.90 -5.14
N VAL A 48 -16.59 17.67 -4.96
CA VAL A 48 -16.97 16.50 -5.79
C VAL A 48 -17.58 15.40 -4.93
N SER A 49 -18.37 14.51 -5.53
CA SER A 49 -18.82 13.29 -4.85
C SER A 49 -17.68 12.28 -4.68
N GLN A 50 -17.83 11.34 -3.75
CA GLN A 50 -16.85 10.26 -3.59
C GLN A 50 -16.76 9.39 -4.86
N ASP A 51 -17.88 9.10 -5.51
CA ASP A 51 -17.92 8.33 -6.75
C ASP A 51 -17.13 9.00 -7.90
N GLU A 52 -17.10 10.33 -7.94
CA GLU A 52 -16.29 11.08 -8.90
C GLU A 52 -14.80 11.15 -8.53
N LEU A 53 -14.48 11.00 -7.24
CA LEU A 53 -13.13 11.07 -6.71
C LEU A 53 -12.41 9.72 -6.78
N GLU A 54 -13.07 8.64 -6.38
CA GLU A 54 -12.46 7.31 -6.24
C GLU A 54 -11.70 6.85 -7.49
N PRO A 55 -12.24 6.94 -8.72
CA PRO A 55 -11.53 6.52 -9.94
C PRO A 55 -10.28 7.35 -10.24
N LYS A 56 -10.09 8.49 -9.57
CA LYS A 56 -8.92 9.36 -9.72
C LYS A 56 -7.88 9.11 -8.64
N LEU A 57 -8.21 8.35 -7.59
CA LEU A 57 -7.30 8.08 -6.49
C LEU A 57 -6.21 7.08 -6.90
N CYS A 58 -5.02 7.29 -6.32
CA CYS A 58 -3.93 6.34 -6.32
C CYS A 58 -3.58 6.04 -4.86
N ALA A 59 -3.67 4.77 -4.47
CA ALA A 59 -3.25 4.31 -3.16
C ALA A 59 -1.76 3.97 -3.22
N ILE A 60 -0.95 4.55 -2.32
CA ILE A 60 0.49 4.30 -2.24
C ILE A 60 0.88 4.06 -0.79
N GLY A 61 1.75 3.09 -0.56
CA GLY A 61 2.26 2.81 0.79
C GLY A 61 3.51 1.96 0.81
N HIS A 62 4.25 2.08 1.90
CA HIS A 62 5.48 1.33 2.17
C HIS A 62 5.32 0.44 3.41
N SER A 63 5.73 -0.83 3.30
CA SER A 63 5.68 -1.80 4.41
C SER A 63 4.27 -1.93 5.01
N LEU A 64 4.06 -1.57 6.29
CA LEU A 64 2.71 -1.49 6.89
C LEU A 64 1.79 -0.55 6.10
N GLY A 65 2.29 0.58 5.62
CA GLY A 65 1.53 1.48 4.77
C GLY A 65 1.10 0.83 3.45
N ALA A 66 1.86 -0.13 2.91
CA ALA A 66 1.45 -0.89 1.73
C ALA A 66 0.24 -1.77 2.03
N ALA A 67 0.18 -2.37 3.22
CA ALA A 67 -0.97 -3.16 3.67
C ALA A 67 -2.22 -2.29 3.87
N VAL A 68 -2.06 -1.10 4.45
CA VAL A 68 -3.16 -0.12 4.59
C VAL A 68 -3.63 0.39 3.23
N ALA A 69 -2.71 0.75 2.33
CA ALA A 69 -3.02 1.21 0.99
C ALA A 69 -3.75 0.13 0.18
N LEU A 70 -3.33 -1.13 0.31
CA LEU A 70 -3.99 -2.26 -0.33
C LEU A 70 -5.37 -2.53 0.25
N ASP A 71 -5.53 -2.49 1.57
CA ASP A 71 -6.83 -2.64 2.22
C ASP A 71 -7.81 -1.55 1.79
N PHE A 72 -7.36 -0.30 1.65
CA PHE A 72 -8.13 0.78 1.06
C PHE A 72 -8.45 0.49 -0.41
N ALA A 73 -7.45 0.18 -1.23
CA ALA A 73 -7.64 -0.10 -2.66
C ALA A 73 -8.65 -1.24 -2.90
N ALA A 74 -8.64 -2.30 -2.10
CA ALA A 74 -9.58 -3.41 -2.23
C ALA A 74 -11.05 -3.02 -1.99
N ARG A 75 -11.29 -1.90 -1.28
CA ARG A 75 -12.63 -1.42 -0.91
C ARG A 75 -13.13 -0.27 -1.79
N HIS A 76 -12.25 0.43 -2.50
CA HIS A 76 -12.54 1.61 -3.32
C HIS A 76 -12.16 1.41 -4.79
N ARG A 77 -12.75 2.19 -5.70
CA ARG A 77 -12.49 2.11 -7.14
C ARG A 77 -11.21 2.84 -7.56
N VAL A 78 -10.10 2.63 -6.87
CA VAL A 78 -8.83 3.34 -7.17
C VAL A 78 -8.34 3.03 -8.58
N SER A 79 -7.67 4.00 -9.21
CA SER A 79 -7.01 3.81 -10.51
C SER A 79 -5.73 2.96 -10.40
N ARG A 80 -5.01 3.13 -9.29
CA ARG A 80 -3.67 2.58 -9.08
C ARG A 80 -3.44 2.21 -7.62
N ALA A 81 -2.74 1.10 -7.40
CA ALA A 81 -2.19 0.70 -6.11
C ALA A 81 -0.67 0.50 -6.23
N VAL A 82 0.11 1.31 -5.52
CA VAL A 82 1.58 1.25 -5.47
C VAL A 82 1.99 0.67 -4.11
N LEU A 83 2.49 -0.55 -4.13
CA LEU A 83 2.85 -1.32 -2.94
C LEU A 83 4.37 -1.43 -2.85
N ILE A 84 4.96 -0.79 -1.85
CA ILE A 84 6.43 -0.72 -1.71
C ILE A 84 6.85 -1.60 -0.53
N ALA A 85 7.73 -2.57 -0.79
CA ALA A 85 8.12 -3.62 0.15
C ALA A 85 6.92 -4.26 0.89
N PRO A 86 5.90 -4.79 0.19
CA PRO A 86 4.77 -5.43 0.86
C PRO A 86 5.18 -6.78 1.46
N PHE A 87 4.55 -7.15 2.58
CA PHE A 87 4.59 -8.52 3.12
C PHE A 87 3.35 -9.30 2.69
N THR A 88 3.39 -10.62 2.81
CA THR A 88 2.26 -11.51 2.52
C THR A 88 1.18 -11.45 3.59
N THR A 89 1.54 -11.73 4.85
CA THR A 89 0.71 -11.47 6.02
C THR A 89 1.55 -10.85 7.13
N LEU A 90 0.93 -10.00 7.96
CA LEU A 90 1.64 -9.37 9.07
C LEU A 90 2.13 -10.42 10.08
N ARG A 91 1.38 -11.51 10.23
CA ARG A 91 1.79 -12.66 11.05
C ARG A 91 3.01 -13.37 10.49
N GLU A 92 3.08 -13.63 9.17
CA GLU A 92 4.26 -14.26 8.55
C GLU A 92 5.50 -13.38 8.60
N GLU A 93 5.33 -12.07 8.47
CA GLU A 93 6.41 -11.10 8.62
C GLU A 93 6.91 -11.10 10.08
N SER A 94 6.01 -10.87 11.05
CA SER A 94 6.38 -10.82 12.46
C SER A 94 6.94 -12.15 13.00
N ALA A 95 6.50 -13.30 12.48
CA ALA A 95 7.08 -14.59 12.83
C ALA A 95 8.59 -14.68 12.55
N ARG A 96 9.12 -13.86 11.64
CA ARG A 96 10.57 -13.78 11.35
C ARG A 96 11.32 -12.93 12.35
N VAL A 97 10.64 -11.98 13.00
CA VAL A 97 11.22 -11.06 13.99
C VAL A 97 11.11 -11.62 15.40
N VAL A 98 9.92 -12.08 15.78
CA VAL A 98 9.63 -12.54 17.15
C VAL A 98 9.47 -14.07 17.27
N GLY A 99 9.51 -14.80 16.16
CA GLY A 99 9.27 -16.24 16.13
C GLY A 99 7.79 -16.61 15.96
N GLY A 100 7.52 -17.80 15.40
CA GLY A 100 6.18 -18.28 15.05
C GLY A 100 5.15 -18.22 16.19
N PRO A 101 5.40 -18.82 17.37
CA PRO A 101 4.46 -18.80 18.48
C PRO A 101 4.10 -17.39 18.98
N LEU A 102 5.08 -16.47 19.03
CA LEU A 102 4.86 -15.09 19.47
C LEU A 102 4.12 -14.24 18.43
N SER A 103 4.26 -14.55 17.14
CA SER A 103 3.47 -13.89 16.08
C SER A 103 1.96 -14.11 16.24
N HIS A 104 1.53 -15.19 16.91
CA HIS A 104 0.11 -15.45 17.16
C HIS A 104 -0.54 -14.48 18.15
N LEU A 105 0.27 -13.74 18.93
CA LEU A 105 -0.20 -12.67 19.83
C LEU A 105 -0.64 -11.41 19.06
N LEU A 106 -0.32 -11.31 17.76
CA LEU A 106 -0.88 -10.26 16.91
C LEU A 106 -2.38 -10.49 16.74
N ILE A 107 -3.14 -9.60 17.38
CA ILE A 107 -4.60 -9.51 17.30
C ILE A 107 -5.03 -9.09 15.89
N GLU A 108 -4.35 -8.08 15.34
CA GLU A 108 -4.60 -7.56 13.99
C GLU A 108 -3.64 -8.24 13.01
N ASN A 109 -4.16 -8.73 11.90
CA ASN A 109 -3.37 -9.36 10.85
C ASN A 109 -3.83 -8.89 9.48
N TYR A 110 -3.04 -8.03 8.85
CA TYR A 110 -3.21 -7.73 7.43
C TYR A 110 -2.87 -8.97 6.61
N ASP A 111 -3.85 -9.48 5.88
CA ASP A 111 -3.68 -10.53 4.88
C ASP A 111 -3.66 -9.90 3.48
N ASN A 112 -2.46 -9.56 3.02
CA ASN A 112 -2.29 -8.89 1.74
C ASN A 112 -2.57 -9.83 0.57
N ARG A 113 -2.42 -11.16 0.73
CA ARG A 113 -2.83 -12.11 -0.33
C ARG A 113 -4.33 -12.03 -0.58
N ALA A 114 -5.11 -12.09 0.50
CA ALA A 114 -6.57 -12.01 0.41
C ALA A 114 -7.04 -10.65 -0.12
N ARG A 115 -6.46 -9.54 0.38
CA ARG A 115 -6.82 -8.19 -0.08
C ARG A 115 -6.46 -7.96 -1.54
N LEU A 116 -5.31 -8.46 -2.00
CA LEU A 116 -4.88 -8.31 -3.40
C LEU A 116 -5.76 -9.12 -4.36
N THR A 117 -6.11 -10.34 -3.96
CA THR A 117 -7.08 -11.16 -4.69
C THR A 117 -8.43 -10.43 -4.79
N GLU A 118 -8.94 -9.89 -3.69
CA GLU A 118 -10.19 -9.13 -3.70
C GLU A 118 -10.12 -7.91 -4.63
N LEU A 119 -9.04 -7.13 -4.56
CA LEU A 119 -8.83 -5.96 -5.43
C LEU A 119 -8.90 -6.36 -6.91
N THR A 120 -8.12 -7.38 -7.31
CA THR A 120 -8.05 -7.81 -8.73
C THR A 120 -9.38 -8.38 -9.25
N MET A 121 -10.21 -8.95 -8.37
CA MET A 121 -11.55 -9.44 -8.72
C MET A 121 -12.58 -8.32 -8.83
N ARG A 122 -12.55 -7.35 -7.91
CA ARG A 122 -13.57 -6.29 -7.83
C ARG A 122 -13.29 -5.11 -8.76
N ASN A 123 -12.02 -4.85 -9.04
CA ASN A 123 -11.58 -3.72 -9.85
C ASN A 123 -10.48 -4.17 -10.83
N SER A 124 -10.90 -4.82 -11.91
CA SER A 124 -10.02 -5.28 -13.00
C SER A 124 -9.36 -4.15 -13.81
N HIS A 125 -9.74 -2.89 -13.55
CA HIS A 125 -9.13 -1.72 -14.18
C HIS A 125 -8.03 -1.10 -13.30
N ALA A 126 -7.93 -1.47 -12.03
CA ALA A 126 -6.87 -0.99 -11.15
C ALA A 126 -5.52 -1.53 -11.62
N ARG A 127 -4.56 -0.63 -11.85
CA ARG A 127 -3.18 -1.02 -12.08
C ARG A 127 -2.47 -1.21 -10.75
N ILE A 128 -1.71 -2.29 -10.63
CA ILE A 128 -1.06 -2.65 -9.36
C ILE A 128 0.43 -2.79 -9.61
N GLY A 129 1.23 -2.02 -8.88
CA GLY A 129 2.69 -2.03 -8.98
C GLY A 129 3.30 -2.41 -7.65
N ILE A 130 4.08 -3.49 -7.62
CA ILE A 130 4.85 -3.92 -6.45
C ILE A 130 6.32 -3.57 -6.66
N PHE A 131 6.90 -2.79 -5.76
CA PHE A 131 8.31 -2.40 -5.78
C PHE A 131 9.01 -2.98 -4.55
N HIS A 132 10.03 -3.82 -4.73
CA HIS A 132 10.62 -4.55 -3.61
C HIS A 132 12.14 -4.63 -3.74
N GLY A 133 12.87 -4.27 -2.69
CA GLY A 133 14.32 -4.40 -2.65
C GLY A 133 14.77 -5.86 -2.61
N ILE A 134 15.69 -6.28 -3.48
CA ILE A 134 16.21 -7.66 -3.47
C ILE A 134 16.98 -7.95 -2.17
N ASN A 135 17.62 -6.94 -1.60
CA ASN A 135 18.42 -7.03 -0.37
C ASN A 135 17.62 -6.53 0.84
N ASP A 136 16.29 -6.59 0.79
CA ASP A 136 15.43 -6.26 1.90
C ASP A 136 15.64 -7.25 3.06
N GLY A 137 16.30 -6.76 4.12
CA GLY A 137 16.59 -7.52 5.33
C GLY A 137 15.46 -7.54 6.36
N VAL A 138 14.36 -6.83 6.11
CA VAL A 138 13.18 -6.81 7.00
C VAL A 138 12.09 -7.69 6.40
N ILE A 139 11.70 -7.40 5.16
CA ILE A 139 10.67 -8.14 4.43
C ILE A 139 11.33 -8.84 3.24
N PRO A 140 11.49 -10.16 3.28
CA PRO A 140 12.13 -10.88 2.19
C PRO A 140 11.42 -10.66 0.85
N VAL A 141 12.20 -10.40 -0.20
CA VAL A 141 11.69 -10.14 -1.56
C VAL A 141 10.78 -11.26 -2.10
N GLN A 142 10.92 -12.48 -1.58
CA GLN A 142 10.08 -13.62 -1.90
C GLN A 142 8.60 -13.34 -1.59
N MET A 143 8.29 -12.55 -0.56
CA MET A 143 6.90 -12.16 -0.25
C MET A 143 6.31 -11.28 -1.36
N GLY A 144 7.07 -10.29 -1.84
CA GLY A 144 6.65 -9.45 -2.97
C GLY A 144 6.52 -10.25 -4.27
N CYS A 145 7.46 -11.17 -4.51
CA CYS A 145 7.40 -12.09 -5.66
C CYS A 145 6.14 -12.97 -5.61
N GLU A 146 5.83 -13.54 -4.44
CA GLU A 146 4.64 -14.37 -4.24
C GLU A 146 3.35 -13.59 -4.49
N LEU A 147 3.24 -12.38 -3.93
CA LEU A 147 2.08 -11.51 -4.15
C LEU A 147 1.91 -11.17 -5.64
N SER A 148 2.99 -10.90 -6.36
CA SER A 148 2.91 -10.64 -7.80
C SER A 148 2.44 -11.84 -8.61
N GLY A 149 2.70 -13.06 -8.14
CA GLY A 149 2.25 -14.30 -8.78
C GLY A 149 0.74 -14.56 -8.66
N LEU A 150 0.01 -13.79 -7.85
CA LEU A 150 -1.43 -13.99 -7.63
C LEU A 150 -2.29 -13.58 -8.84
N SER A 151 -1.81 -12.65 -9.67
CA SER A 151 -2.55 -12.16 -10.83
C SER A 151 -1.61 -11.57 -11.88
N PRO A 152 -1.83 -11.84 -13.18
CA PRO A 152 -1.02 -11.25 -14.25
C PRO A 152 -1.20 -9.72 -14.39
N GLN A 153 -2.17 -9.13 -13.68
CA GLN A 153 -2.40 -7.68 -13.65
C GLN A 153 -1.40 -6.93 -12.74
N ILE A 154 -0.58 -7.66 -12.00
CA ILE A 154 0.34 -7.09 -11.01
C ILE A 154 1.72 -6.96 -11.63
N ASP A 155 2.19 -5.74 -11.79
CA ASP A 155 3.54 -5.45 -12.25
C ASP A 155 4.51 -5.58 -11.05
N PHE A 156 5.55 -6.40 -11.19
CA PHE A 156 6.57 -6.59 -10.14
C PHE A 156 7.91 -5.98 -10.54
N PHE A 157 8.45 -5.15 -9.66
CA PHE A 157 9.71 -4.45 -9.83
C PHE A 157 10.68 -4.81 -8.70
N PRO A 158 11.48 -5.88 -8.87
CA PRO A 158 12.59 -6.15 -7.97
C PRO A 158 13.70 -5.12 -8.18
N ILE A 159 14.18 -4.51 -7.09
CA ILE A 159 15.22 -3.46 -7.11
C ILE A 159 16.53 -4.05 -6.57
N ALA A 160 17.53 -4.23 -7.44
CA ALA A 160 18.79 -4.86 -7.10
C ALA A 160 19.66 -3.98 -6.18
N GLY A 161 20.28 -4.58 -5.16
CA GLY A 161 21.20 -3.87 -4.25
C GLY A 161 20.50 -2.98 -3.21
N VAL A 162 19.18 -3.06 -3.09
CA VAL A 162 18.37 -2.14 -2.29
C VAL A 162 17.68 -2.86 -1.14
N GLY A 163 17.73 -2.25 0.04
CA GLY A 163 17.10 -2.75 1.27
C GLY A 163 15.73 -2.13 1.57
N HIS A 164 15.17 -2.49 2.74
CA HIS A 164 13.78 -2.19 3.12
C HIS A 164 13.40 -0.70 3.06
N VAL A 165 14.25 0.16 3.61
CA VAL A 165 13.96 1.60 3.72
C VAL A 165 14.38 2.34 2.43
N THR A 166 15.55 1.99 1.91
CA THR A 166 16.14 2.63 0.73
C THR A 166 15.37 2.38 -0.57
N VAL A 167 14.47 1.40 -0.61
CA VAL A 167 13.67 1.09 -1.80
C VAL A 167 12.79 2.24 -2.24
N PHE A 168 12.23 3.00 -1.30
CA PHE A 168 11.40 4.14 -1.61
C PHE A 168 12.20 5.21 -2.38
N ASP A 169 13.38 5.56 -1.86
CA ASP A 169 14.23 6.60 -2.43
C ASP A 169 14.87 6.15 -3.75
N ILE A 170 15.39 4.92 -3.82
CA ILE A 170 16.12 4.43 -5.00
C ILE A 170 15.16 4.07 -6.13
N ALA A 171 13.97 3.53 -5.83
CA ALA A 171 12.97 3.21 -6.84
C ALA A 171 12.12 4.42 -7.26
N HIS A 172 12.29 5.59 -6.62
CA HIS A 172 11.51 6.81 -6.82
C HIS A 172 11.19 7.10 -8.29
N ASP A 173 12.21 7.22 -9.14
CA ASP A 173 12.02 7.56 -10.55
C ASP A 173 11.23 6.48 -11.31
N ARG A 174 11.42 5.21 -10.95
CA ARG A 174 10.71 4.08 -11.55
C ARG A 174 9.26 4.01 -11.08
N ILE A 175 8.98 4.35 -9.83
CA ILE A 175 7.62 4.48 -9.29
C ILE A 175 6.88 5.57 -10.05
N ILE A 176 7.48 6.76 -10.18
CA ILE A 176 6.89 7.90 -10.89
C ILE A 176 6.63 7.56 -12.36
N GLU A 177 7.61 6.94 -13.02
CA GLU A 177 7.46 6.53 -14.41
C GLU A 177 6.30 5.55 -14.59
N TRP A 178 6.18 4.56 -13.70
CA TRP A 178 5.10 3.57 -13.74
C TRP A 178 3.73 4.21 -13.48
N MET A 179 3.65 5.15 -12.53
CA MET A 179 2.43 5.89 -12.21
C MET A 179 1.96 6.81 -13.34
N SER A 180 2.90 7.32 -14.15
CA SER A 180 2.66 8.29 -15.23
C SER A 180 2.32 7.66 -16.57
N ARG A 181 2.52 6.35 -16.72
CA ARG A 181 2.04 5.55 -17.87
C ARG A 181 0.55 5.26 -17.71
#